data_AF-A0AAV2HRV5-F1
#
_entry.id   AF-A0AAV2HRV5-F1
#
_cell.length_a   1.000
_cell.length_b   1.000
_cell.length_c   1.000
_cell.angle_alpha   90.00
_cell.angle_beta   90.00
_cell.angle_gamma   90.00
#
_symmetry.space_group_name_H-M   'P 1'
#
loop_
_entity.id
_entity.type
_entity.pdbx_description
1 polymer ?
#
loop_
_entity_poly.entity_id
_entity_poly.type
_entity_poly.pdbx_seq_one_letter_code
_entity_poly.pdbx_strand_id
1 'polypeptide(L)'
;MSRLLVTVCVLVCVLVGVHGKLRFKNHLKQSLTRAAKYMKSGLAERQAVGCTADQFACPEKCVPQTYVCDTENDCSGGYDESQNCPANCTGPNQFQCPGGRCIPVFYRCDG
;
A
#
# COMPACT_ATOMS: atom_id res chain seq x y z
N MET A 1 -52.16 43.54 -22.90
CA MET A 1 -51.59 43.09 -21.61
C MET A 1 -51.27 41.58 -21.57
N SER A 2 -51.72 40.79 -22.55
CA SER A 2 -51.69 39.32 -22.54
C SER A 2 -50.49 38.66 -23.24
N ARG A 3 -49.75 39.36 -24.11
CA ARG A 3 -48.56 38.78 -24.78
C ARG A 3 -47.30 38.82 -23.91
N LEU A 4 -47.12 39.88 -23.12
CA LEU A 4 -45.95 40.05 -22.25
C LEU A 4 -45.92 39.01 -21.12
N LEU A 5 -47.08 38.69 -20.53
CA LEU A 5 -47.23 37.66 -19.49
C LEU A 5 -46.86 36.26 -20.00
N VAL A 6 -47.24 35.92 -21.23
CA VAL A 6 -46.91 34.61 -21.83
C VAL A 6 -45.41 34.50 -22.10
N THR A 7 -44.78 35.56 -22.63
CA THR A 7 -43.33 35.58 -22.88
C THR A 7 -42.50 35.51 -21.60
N VAL A 8 -42.92 36.23 -20.54
CA VAL A 8 -42.26 36.18 -19.22
C VAL A 8 -42.39 34.79 -18.60
N CYS A 9 -43.56 34.15 -18.71
CA CYS A 9 -43.77 32.80 -18.18
C CYS A 9 -42.89 31.75 -18.90
N VAL A 10 -42.79 31.83 -20.23
CA VAL A 10 -41.93 30.93 -21.02
C VAL A 10 -40.44 31.15 -20.69
N LEU A 11 -39.99 32.40 -20.52
CA LEU A 11 -38.62 32.73 -20.14
C LEU A 11 -38.27 32.23 -18.72
N VAL A 12 -39.17 32.40 -17.75
CA VAL A 12 -38.99 31.87 -16.38
C VAL A 12 -38.92 30.34 -16.41
N CYS A 13 -39.79 29.68 -17.17
CA CYS A 13 -39.75 28.22 -17.34
C CYS A 13 -38.45 27.72 -17.98
N VAL A 14 -37.94 28.42 -19.00
CA VAL A 14 -36.68 28.07 -19.68
C VAL A 14 -35.48 28.32 -18.75
N LEU A 15 -35.43 29.44 -18.03
CA LEU A 15 -34.36 29.76 -17.10
C LEU A 15 -34.33 28.79 -15.90
N VAL A 16 -35.48 28.48 -15.30
CA VAL A 16 -35.62 27.49 -14.22
C VAL A 16 -35.29 26.08 -14.72
N GLY A 17 -35.74 25.73 -15.93
CA GLY A 17 -35.47 24.42 -16.54
C GLY A 17 -34.01 24.19 -16.94
N VAL A 18 -33.30 25.23 -17.38
CA VAL A 18 -31.88 25.15 -17.77
C VAL A 18 -30.97 25.15 -16.54
N HIS A 19 -31.27 25.95 -15.51
CA HIS A 19 -30.55 25.90 -14.22
C HIS A 19 -30.74 24.56 -13.48
N GLY A 20 -31.93 23.96 -13.57
CA GLY A 20 -32.22 22.67 -12.93
C GLY A 20 -31.44 21.49 -13.54
N LYS A 21 -31.20 21.50 -14.87
CA LYS A 21 -30.49 20.41 -15.56
C LYS A 21 -28.97 20.42 -15.35
N LEU A 22 -28.37 21.57 -15.08
CA LEU A 22 -26.91 21.69 -14.85
C LEU A 22 -26.50 21.16 -13.46
N ARG A 23 -27.30 21.43 -12.42
CA ARG A 23 -26.95 21.07 -11.04
C ARG A 23 -27.03 19.57 -10.75
N PHE A 24 -27.94 18.86 -11.43
CA PHE A 24 -28.19 17.43 -11.17
C PHE A 24 -27.13 16.52 -11.82
N LYS A 25 -26.69 16.83 -13.05
CA LYS A 25 -25.62 16.09 -13.73
C LYS A 25 -24.26 16.22 -13.02
N ASN A 26 -24.04 17.34 -12.32
CA ASN A 26 -22.80 17.61 -11.62
C ASN A 26 -22.66 16.77 -10.33
N HIS A 27 -23.76 16.55 -9.60
CA HIS A 27 -23.75 15.73 -8.39
C HIS A 27 -23.52 14.23 -8.68
N LEU A 28 -24.11 13.68 -9.75
CA LEU A 28 -23.91 12.28 -10.12
C LEU A 28 -22.46 12.02 -10.60
N LYS A 29 -21.88 12.96 -11.37
CA LYS A 29 -20.48 12.91 -11.78
C LYS A 29 -19.51 13.08 -10.60
N GLN A 30 -19.84 13.93 -9.62
CA GLN A 30 -19.03 14.14 -8.41
C GLN A 30 -19.00 12.91 -7.50
N SER A 31 -20.08 12.15 -7.39
CA SER A 31 -20.10 10.89 -6.62
C SER A 31 -19.26 9.79 -7.27
N LEU A 32 -19.27 9.67 -8.60
CA LEU A 32 -18.46 8.69 -9.34
C LEU A 32 -16.96 9.03 -9.36
N THR A 33 -16.61 10.31 -9.50
CA THR A 33 -15.20 10.77 -9.44
C THR A 33 -14.62 10.70 -8.03
N ARG A 34 -15.43 10.86 -6.97
CA ARG A 34 -15.01 10.57 -5.60
C ARG A 34 -14.71 9.08 -5.43
N ALA A 35 -15.61 8.18 -5.82
CA ALA A 35 -15.39 6.74 -5.76
C ALA A 35 -14.12 6.28 -6.52
N ALA A 36 -13.85 6.86 -7.70
CA ALA A 36 -12.65 6.56 -8.48
C ALA A 36 -11.35 7.17 -7.90
N LYS A 37 -11.42 8.33 -7.22
CA LYS A 37 -10.27 8.94 -6.53
C LYS A 37 -9.79 8.06 -5.38
N TYR A 38 -10.71 7.43 -4.64
CA TYR A 38 -10.39 6.50 -3.55
C TYR A 38 -9.83 5.15 -4.04
N MET A 39 -10.17 4.72 -5.27
CA MET A 39 -9.60 3.50 -5.88
C MET A 39 -8.19 3.70 -6.43
N LYS A 40 -7.75 4.94 -6.72
CA LYS A 40 -6.39 5.25 -7.20
C LYS A 40 -5.39 5.50 -6.05
N SER A 41 -5.88 5.88 -4.88
CA SER A 41 -5.11 5.89 -3.62
C SER A 41 -5.11 4.53 -2.90
N GLY A 42 -5.92 3.56 -3.38
CA GLY A 42 -6.12 2.24 -2.76
C GLY A 42 -5.08 1.18 -3.11
N LEU A 43 -3.96 1.55 -3.73
CA LEU A 43 -2.79 0.68 -3.92
C LEU A 43 -1.54 1.21 -3.17
N ALA A 44 -1.75 2.10 -2.19
CA ALA A 44 -0.70 2.57 -1.29
C ALA A 44 -1.13 2.63 0.19
N GLU A 45 -2.32 2.18 0.59
CA GLU A 45 -2.67 2.16 2.02
C GLU A 45 -3.72 1.11 2.36
N ARG A 46 -3.41 -0.14 2.01
CA ARG A 46 -3.94 -1.29 2.74
C ARG A 46 -2.75 -1.83 3.51
N GLN A 47 -2.77 -1.66 4.83
CA GLN A 47 -1.78 -2.18 5.76
C GLN A 47 -1.82 -3.73 5.72
N ALA A 48 -1.29 -4.33 4.67
CA ALA A 48 -0.30 -5.38 4.88
C ALA A 48 0.89 -4.67 5.50
N VAL A 49 1.62 -5.31 6.41
CA VAL A 49 2.95 -4.83 6.80
C VAL A 49 3.79 -4.76 5.51
N GLY A 50 3.76 -3.60 4.85
CA GLY A 50 4.41 -3.34 3.59
C GLY A 50 5.85 -3.04 3.91
N CYS A 51 6.61 -4.09 4.18
CA CYS A 51 8.04 -3.96 4.38
C CYS A 51 8.67 -3.35 3.12
N THR A 52 9.71 -2.53 3.33
CA THR A 52 10.53 -2.06 2.21
C THR A 52 11.22 -3.24 1.54
N ALA A 53 11.74 -3.05 0.33
CA ALA A 53 12.43 -4.11 -0.41
C ALA A 53 13.60 -4.74 0.39
N ASP A 54 14.20 -3.98 1.31
CA ASP A 54 15.32 -4.40 2.17
C ASP A 54 14.89 -4.92 3.54
N GLN A 55 13.59 -5.18 3.74
CA GLN A 55 13.01 -5.66 4.98
C GLN A 55 12.26 -6.97 4.79
N PHE A 56 12.34 -7.83 5.79
CA PHE A 56 11.61 -9.08 5.88
C PHE A 56 10.33 -8.91 6.69
N ALA A 57 9.24 -9.48 6.15
CA ALA A 57 7.92 -9.39 6.75
C ALA A 57 7.71 -10.52 7.77
N CYS A 58 7.65 -10.13 9.03
CA CYS A 58 7.23 -11.01 10.11
C CYS A 58 5.73 -10.88 10.41
N PRO A 59 5.15 -11.85 11.14
CA PRO A 59 3.72 -11.84 11.44
C PRO A 59 3.23 -10.57 12.15
N GLU A 60 4.11 -9.92 12.90
CA GLU A 60 3.79 -8.72 13.69
C GLU A 60 4.48 -7.42 13.23
N LYS A 61 5.65 -7.52 12.59
CA LYS A 61 6.56 -6.39 12.32
C LYS A 61 7.44 -6.63 11.09
N CYS A 62 8.08 -5.59 10.59
CA CYS A 62 9.19 -5.74 9.64
C CYS A 62 10.51 -5.77 10.39
N VAL A 63 11.42 -6.64 9.96
CA VAL A 63 12.82 -6.63 10.39
C VAL A 63 13.72 -6.36 9.19
N PRO A 64 14.92 -5.80 9.38
CA PRO A 64 15.91 -5.73 8.30
C PRO A 64 16.19 -7.12 7.72
N GLN A 65 16.43 -7.23 6.41
CA GLN A 65 16.88 -8.50 5.81
C GLN A 65 18.18 -9.05 6.43
N THR A 66 18.98 -8.20 7.08
CA THR A 66 20.19 -8.61 7.80
C THR A 66 19.91 -9.41 9.07
N TYR A 67 18.68 -9.33 9.61
CA TYR A 67 18.24 -10.05 10.81
C TYR A 67 17.50 -11.36 10.47
N VAL A 68 17.56 -11.78 9.21
CA VAL A 68 17.00 -13.06 8.79
C VAL A 68 18.14 -14.07 8.79
N CYS A 69 17.98 -15.15 9.56
CA CYS A 69 18.99 -16.19 9.74
C CYS A 69 20.28 -15.70 10.41
N ASP A 70 20.17 -14.74 11.35
CA ASP A 70 21.32 -14.16 12.05
C ASP A 70 21.55 -14.77 13.45
N THR A 71 20.76 -15.78 13.80
CA THR A 71 20.74 -16.52 15.08
C THR A 71 20.14 -15.78 16.27
N GLU A 72 19.60 -14.58 16.06
CA GLU A 72 18.75 -13.91 17.03
C GLU A 72 17.28 -14.09 16.69
N ASN A 73 16.43 -14.00 17.71
CA ASN A 73 14.99 -14.07 17.53
C ASN A 73 14.45 -12.65 17.47
N ASP A 74 14.43 -12.06 16.29
CA ASP A 74 13.83 -10.74 16.08
C ASP A 74 12.33 -10.83 15.86
N CYS A 75 11.81 -11.92 15.31
CA CYS A 75 10.39 -12.11 15.12
C CYS A 75 9.75 -13.03 16.15
N SER A 76 8.45 -12.89 16.37
CA SER A 76 7.74 -13.68 17.37
C SER A 76 7.70 -15.14 16.94
N GLY A 77 8.29 -15.99 17.77
CA GLY A 77 8.44 -17.41 17.49
C GLY A 77 9.57 -17.74 16.52
N GLY A 78 10.52 -16.83 16.29
CA GLY A 78 11.73 -17.08 15.50
C GLY A 78 11.40 -17.33 14.04
N TYR A 79 10.37 -16.65 13.54
CA TYR A 79 9.89 -16.82 12.18
C TYR A 79 10.94 -16.41 11.14
N ASP A 80 11.70 -15.38 11.45
CA ASP A 80 12.93 -14.93 10.80
C ASP A 80 14.02 -16.02 10.75
N GLU A 81 14.11 -16.87 11.77
CA GLU A 81 15.10 -17.96 11.85
C GLU A 81 14.57 -19.32 11.33
N SER A 82 13.24 -19.47 11.25
CA SER A 82 12.57 -20.73 10.92
C SER A 82 12.13 -20.83 9.46
N GLN A 83 12.12 -19.73 8.72
CA GLN A 83 11.76 -19.68 7.29
C GLN A 83 12.88 -20.28 6.41
N ASN A 84 13.07 -21.59 6.53
CA ASN A 84 13.94 -22.39 5.67
C ASN A 84 15.28 -21.68 5.38
N CYS A 85 15.94 -21.20 6.44
CA CYS A 85 17.27 -20.64 6.35
C CYS A 85 18.13 -21.64 5.59
N PRO A 86 18.68 -21.27 4.43
CA PRO A 86 19.43 -22.21 3.62
C PRO A 86 20.63 -22.64 4.46
N ALA A 87 20.76 -23.94 4.72
CA ALA A 87 21.94 -24.47 5.39
C ALA A 87 23.20 -23.97 4.66
N ASN A 88 23.15 -23.89 3.33
CA ASN A 88 24.15 -23.20 2.54
C ASN A 88 23.95 -21.69 2.65
N CYS A 89 24.80 -21.03 3.43
CA CYS A 89 24.91 -19.58 3.46
C CYS A 89 25.22 -19.05 2.04
N THR A 90 24.18 -18.76 1.26
CA THR A 90 24.26 -18.43 -0.17
C THR A 90 24.67 -16.99 -0.44
N GLY A 91 24.88 -16.19 0.62
CA GLY A 91 25.48 -14.86 0.50
C GLY A 91 26.95 -14.96 0.05
N PRO A 92 27.41 -14.12 -0.90
CA PRO A 92 28.79 -14.17 -1.41
C PRO A 92 29.86 -13.93 -0.32
N ASN A 93 29.47 -13.34 0.81
CA ASN A 93 30.33 -13.06 1.95
C ASN A 93 29.86 -13.76 3.23
N GLN A 94 29.16 -14.89 3.12
CA GLN A 94 28.73 -15.68 4.28
C GLN A 94 29.46 -17.04 4.31
N PHE A 95 29.74 -17.51 5.52
CA PHE A 95 30.40 -18.78 5.81
C PHE A 95 29.54 -19.60 6.76
N GLN A 96 29.36 -20.89 6.44
CA GLN A 96 28.60 -21.82 7.27
C GLN A 96 29.50 -22.45 8.33
N CYS A 97 29.17 -22.23 9.60
CA CYS A 97 29.79 -22.93 10.72
C CYS A 97 29.33 -24.39 10.77
N PRO A 98 30.12 -25.30 11.38
CA PRO A 98 29.76 -26.72 11.54
C PRO A 98 28.41 -26.96 12.26
N GLY A 99 27.90 -25.98 13.01
CA GLY A 99 26.60 -26.01 13.67
C GLY A 99 25.43 -25.47 12.84
N GLY A 100 25.62 -25.21 11.55
CA GLY A 100 24.57 -24.66 10.67
C GLY A 100 24.34 -23.15 10.79
N ARG A 101 25.05 -22.46 11.70
CA ARG A 101 25.06 -20.99 11.82
C ARG A 101 25.78 -20.36 10.63
N CYS A 102 25.21 -19.31 10.05
CA CYS A 102 25.86 -18.48 9.05
C CYS A 102 26.54 -17.27 9.72
N ILE A 103 27.80 -17.02 9.40
CA ILE A 103 28.53 -15.83 9.83
C ILE A 103 29.10 -15.09 8.62
N PRO A 104 29.31 -13.77 8.68
CA PRO A 104 30.08 -13.08 7.65
C PRO A 104 31.50 -13.65 7.57
N VAL A 105 32.05 -13.77 6.37
CA VAL A 105 33.39 -14.35 6.11
C VAL A 105 34.50 -13.65 6.90
N PHE A 106 34.33 -12.36 7.24
CA PHE A 106 35.30 -11.60 8.03
C PHE A 106 35.38 -12.05 9.50
N TYR A 107 34.30 -12.62 10.05
CA TYR A 107 34.29 -13.19 11.40
C TYR A 107 34.80 -14.64 11.43
N ARG A 108 35.23 -15.18 10.29
CA ARG A 108 35.83 -16.51 10.26
C ARG A 108 37.26 -16.43 10.82
N CYS A 109 37.45 -16.99 12.01
CA CYS A 109 38.75 -17.05 12.70
C CYS A 109 39.28 -15.65 13.07
N ASP A 110 38.43 -14.78 13.60
CA ASP A 110 38.76 -13.41 13.99
C ASP A 110 39.55 -13.27 15.30
N GLY A 111 39.58 -14.32 16.14
CA GLY A 111 40.60 -14.49 17.19
C GLY A 111 40.26 -13.90 18.54
#